data_AF-A0AAV0U4R0-F1
#
_entry.id   AF-A0AAV0U4R0-F1
#
_cell.length_a   1.000
_cell.length_b   1.000
_cell.length_c   1.000
_cell.angle_alpha   90.00
_cell.angle_beta   90.00
_cell.angle_gamma   90.00
#
_symmetry.space_group_name_H-M   'P 1'
#
loop_
_entity.id
_entity.type
_entity.pdbx_description
1 polymer ?
#
loop_
_entity_poly.entity_id
_entity_poly.type
_entity_poly.pdbx_seq_one_letter_code
_entity_poly.pdbx_strand_id
1 'polypeptide(L)'
;MKLRRGINIEHIKRMTLRTIRERTDGQTETLAFLDALERNDFDESHCKREVRQMTLVLDEKRKRRAADHRSTLNFHVIRMMKDHHSPRR
;
A
#
# COMPACT_ATOMS: atom_id res chain seq x y z
N MET A 1 5.23 8.34 20.72
CA MET A 1 4.06 7.50 21.08
C MET A 1 4.48 6.06 20.82
N LYS A 2 4.52 5.19 21.83
CA LYS A 2 4.93 3.77 21.64
C LYS A 2 3.93 3.07 20.71
N LEU A 3 4.43 2.22 19.82
CA LEU A 3 3.66 1.44 18.84
C LEU A 3 2.36 0.91 19.48
N ARG A 4 1.21 1.36 18.97
CA ARG A 4 -0.09 0.97 19.52
C ARG A 4 -0.25 -0.54 19.44
N ARG A 5 -0.70 -1.13 20.56
CA ARG A 5 -1.02 -2.55 20.80
C ARG A 5 -1.34 -3.33 19.51
N GLY A 6 -0.40 -4.15 19.05
CA GLY A 6 -0.60 -5.08 17.93
C GLY A 6 0.65 -5.33 17.08
N ILE A 7 1.58 -4.38 17.04
CA ILE A 7 2.83 -4.48 16.27
C ILE A 7 3.96 -4.88 17.23
N ASN A 8 4.31 -6.16 17.27
CA ASN A 8 5.49 -6.68 17.98
C ASN A 8 6.72 -6.59 17.05
N ILE A 9 7.94 -6.53 17.61
CA ILE A 9 9.22 -6.61 16.89
C ILE A 9 9.24 -7.80 15.92
N GLU A 10 8.70 -8.94 16.34
CA GLU A 10 8.47 -10.13 15.53
C GLU A 10 7.61 -9.88 14.27
N HIS A 11 6.61 -9.00 14.38
CA HIS A 11 5.76 -8.61 13.27
C HIS A 11 6.54 -7.71 12.29
N ILE A 12 7.34 -6.79 12.82
CA ILE A 12 8.20 -5.90 12.04
C ILE A 12 9.22 -6.71 11.24
N LYS A 13 9.93 -7.65 11.89
CA LYS A 13 10.89 -8.56 11.21
C LYS A 13 10.24 -9.36 10.08
N ARG A 14 9.03 -9.89 10.30
CA ARG A 14 8.28 -10.61 9.26
C ARG A 14 7.92 -9.70 8.09
N MET A 15 7.53 -8.46 8.35
CA MET A 15 7.27 -7.47 7.30
C MET A 15 8.54 -7.12 6.52
N THR A 16 9.68 -6.93 7.18
CA THR A 16 10.97 -6.67 6.53
C THR A 16 11.35 -7.81 5.58
N LEU A 17 11.28 -9.05 6.04
CA LEU A 17 11.61 -10.23 5.23
C LEU A 17 10.71 -10.36 4.00
N ARG A 18 9.41 -10.09 4.15
CA ARG A 18 8.47 -10.09 3.03
C ARG A 18 8.81 -9.00 2.02
N THR A 19 9.11 -7.80 2.52
CA THR A 19 9.50 -6.65 1.69
C THR A 19 10.78 -6.91 0.91
N ILE A 20 11.77 -7.61 1.48
CA ILE A 20 13.00 -7.99 0.77
C ILE A 20 12.73 -9.00 -0.37
N ARG A 21 11.85 -9.96 -0.14
CA ARG A 21 11.53 -11.02 -1.12
C ARG A 21 10.64 -10.55 -2.26
N GLU A 22 9.71 -9.64 -1.98
CA GLU A 22 8.81 -9.06 -2.97
C GLU A 22 9.43 -7.76 -3.52
N ARG A 23 10.11 -7.82 -4.69
CA ARG A 23 10.51 -6.59 -5.42
C ARG A 23 9.24 -5.83 -5.79
N THR A 24 8.91 -4.84 -4.98
CA THR A 24 7.66 -4.08 -5.04
C THR A 24 7.96 -2.59 -5.06
N ASP A 25 7.12 -1.83 -5.76
CA ASP A 25 7.16 -0.37 -5.70
C ASP A 25 7.04 0.07 -4.24
N GLY A 26 8.05 0.83 -3.76
CA GLY A 26 8.15 1.28 -2.37
C GLY A 26 9.00 0.42 -1.44
N GLN A 27 9.67 -0.62 -1.95
CA GLN A 27 10.55 -1.49 -1.17
C GLN A 27 11.65 -0.70 -0.46
N THR A 28 12.32 0.21 -1.17
CA THR A 28 13.43 1.03 -0.63
C THR A 28 12.97 1.91 0.52
N GLU A 29 11.85 2.60 0.36
CA GLU A 29 11.29 3.53 1.34
C GLU A 29 10.75 2.79 2.56
N THR A 30 10.19 1.59 2.36
CA THR A 30 9.73 0.72 3.45
C THR A 30 10.91 0.20 4.26
N LEU A 31 11.99 -0.25 3.61
CA LEU A 31 13.21 -0.68 4.30
C LEU A 31 13.87 0.48 5.06
N ALA A 32 13.96 1.66 4.46
CA ALA A 32 14.49 2.84 5.13
C ALA A 32 13.69 3.23 6.39
N PHE A 33 12.36 3.08 6.36
CA PHE A 33 11.51 3.28 7.54
C PHE A 33 11.75 2.23 8.63
N LEU A 34 11.90 0.96 8.25
CA LEU A 34 12.16 -0.14 9.19
C LEU A 34 13.52 0.01 9.87
N ASP A 35 14.55 0.38 9.11
CA ASP A 35 15.90 0.68 9.65
C ASP A 35 15.86 1.89 10.60
N ALA A 36 15.11 2.94 10.24
CA ALA A 36 14.95 4.11 11.11
C ALA A 36 14.20 3.76 12.40
N LEU A 37 13.17 2.91 12.34
CA LEU A 37 12.46 2.40 13.51
C LEU A 37 13.40 1.61 14.41
N GLU A 38 14.19 0.68 13.87
CA GLU A 38 15.13 -0.11 14.66
C GLU A 38 16.18 0.75 15.37
N ARG A 39 16.70 1.79 14.69
CA ARG A 39 17.66 2.74 15.28
C ARG A 39 17.10 3.64 16.38
N ASN A 40 15.78 3.83 16.42
CA ASN A 40 15.11 4.72 17.38
C ASN A 40 14.25 3.93 18.38
N ASP A 41 14.66 2.70 18.74
CA ASP A 41 13.95 1.84 19.71
C ASP A 41 12.46 1.65 19.39
N PHE A 42 12.13 1.59 18.10
CA PHE A 42 10.78 1.47 17.58
C PHE A 42 9.85 2.65 17.95
N ASP A 43 10.40 3.84 18.24
CA ASP A 43 9.62 5.07 18.38
C ASP A 43 9.42 5.77 17.03
N GLU A 44 8.22 5.62 16.49
CA GLU A 44 7.79 6.24 15.23
C GLU A 44 7.88 7.77 15.25
N SER A 45 7.83 8.42 16.43
CA SER A 45 7.88 9.88 16.52
C SER A 45 9.20 10.49 16.05
N HIS A 46 10.27 9.68 16.00
CA HIS A 46 11.57 10.07 15.45
C HIS A 46 11.71 9.75 13.96
N CYS A 47 10.78 8.99 13.37
CA CYS A 47 10.84 8.51 11.98
C CYS A 47 9.93 9.30 11.02
N LYS A 48 9.57 10.54 11.36
CA LYS A 48 8.56 11.33 10.61
C LYS A 48 8.90 11.51 9.13
N ARG A 49 10.20 11.62 8.80
CA ARG A 49 10.66 11.80 7.42
C ARG A 49 10.39 10.54 6.60
N GLU A 50 10.77 9.39 7.13
CA GLU A 50 10.64 8.08 6.52
C GLU A 50 9.16 7.68 6.38
N VAL A 51 8.33 7.97 7.39
CA VAL A 51 6.86 7.82 7.32
C VAL A 51 6.29 8.63 6.18
N ARG A 52 6.72 9.90 6.01
CA ARG A 52 6.24 10.76 4.94
C ARG A 52 6.60 10.22 3.56
N GLN A 53 7.85 9.77 3.38
CA GLN A 53 8.30 9.19 2.11
C GLN A 53 7.52 7.91 1.77
N MET A 54 7.35 7.00 2.73
CA MET A 54 6.55 5.80 2.55
C MET A 54 5.10 6.13 2.17
N THR A 55 4.50 7.14 2.81
CA THR A 55 3.12 7.58 2.52
C THR A 55 2.99 8.09 1.09
N LEU A 56 3.95 8.87 0.59
CA LEU A 56 3.95 9.38 -0.78
C LEU A 56 3.94 8.24 -1.81
N VAL A 57 4.79 7.23 -1.60
CA VAL A 57 4.86 6.07 -2.50
C VAL A 57 3.55 5.26 -2.49
N LEU A 58 2.96 5.06 -1.31
CA LEU A 58 1.67 4.38 -1.17
C LEU A 58 0.54 5.15 -1.85
N ASP A 59 0.53 6.48 -1.75
CA ASP A 59 -0.45 7.35 -2.41
C ASP A 59 -0.30 7.31 -3.93
N GLU A 60 0.92 7.32 -4.47
CA GLU A 60 1.15 7.14 -5.89
C GLU A 60 0.67 5.78 -6.38
N LYS A 61 0.96 4.72 -5.64
CA LYS A 61 0.46 3.36 -5.94
C LYS A 61 -1.07 3.31 -5.94
N ARG A 62 -1.71 4.00 -5.00
CA ARG A 62 -3.17 4.12 -4.93
C ARG A 62 -3.73 4.88 -6.14
N LYS A 63 -3.10 5.99 -6.55
CA LYS A 63 -3.49 6.76 -7.74
C LYS A 63 -3.37 5.94 -9.02
N ARG A 64 -2.28 5.18 -9.19
CA ARG A 64 -2.10 4.27 -10.34
C ARG A 64 -3.20 3.21 -10.39
N ARG A 65 -3.48 2.53 -9.28
CA ARG A 65 -4.59 1.56 -9.20
C ARG A 65 -5.95 2.18 -9.52
N ALA A 66 -6.20 3.41 -9.05
CA ALA A 66 -7.44 4.12 -9.36
C ALA A 66 -7.54 4.51 -10.84
N ALA A 67 -6.43 4.83 -11.49
CA ALA A 67 -6.37 5.05 -12.94
C ALA A 67 -6.61 3.75 -13.73
N ASP A 68 -6.05 2.62 -13.27
CA ASP A 68 -6.27 1.31 -13.89
C ASP A 68 -7.71 0.79 -13.69
N HIS A 69 -8.35 1.16 -12.57
CA HIS A 69 -9.75 0.83 -12.27
C HIS A 69 -10.75 1.85 -12.81
N ARG A 70 -10.30 2.85 -13.59
CA ARG A 70 -11.21 3.78 -14.24
C ARG A 70 -12.00 2.99 -15.29
N SER A 71 -13.32 2.95 -15.13
CA SER A 71 -14.20 2.23 -16.04
C SER A 71 -13.96 2.68 -17.48
N THR A 72 -13.38 1.79 -18.28
CA THR A 72 -13.06 2.08 -19.68
C THR A 72 -14.34 2.16 -20.51
N LEU A 73 -14.26 2.77 -21.70
CA LEU A 73 -15.38 2.72 -22.65
C LEU A 73 -15.85 1.28 -22.88
N ASN A 74 -14.92 0.32 -22.97
CA ASN A 74 -15.22 -1.10 -23.10
C ASN A 74 -16.02 -1.64 -21.91
N PHE A 75 -15.71 -1.23 -20.68
CA PHE A 75 -16.52 -1.58 -19.50
C PHE A 75 -17.95 -1.05 -19.63
N HIS A 76 -18.13 0.19 -20.08
CA HIS A 76 -19.46 0.77 -20.28
C HIS A 76 -20.24 0.11 -21.42
N VAL A 77 -19.58 -0.21 -22.54
CA VAL A 77 -20.18 -0.91 -23.68
C VAL A 77 -20.62 -2.33 -23.28
N ILE A 78 -19.77 -3.10 -22.60
CA ILE A 78 -20.11 -4.45 -22.11
C ILE A 78 -21.26 -4.38 -21.10
N ARG A 79 -21.27 -3.40 -20.20
CA ARG A 79 -22.36 -3.20 -19.24
C ARG A 79 -23.69 -2.88 -19.94
N MET A 80 -23.69 -1.95 -20.89
CA MET A 80 -24.90 -1.64 -21.67
C MET A 80 -25.42 -2.86 -22.43
N MET A 81 -24.54 -3.62 -23.09
CA MET A 81 -24.93 -4.86 -23.78
C MET A 81 -25.52 -5.92 -22.84
N LYS A 82 -24.98 -6.06 -21.63
CA LYS A 82 -25.51 -7.00 -20.61
C LYS A 82 -26.87 -6.56 -20.08
N ASP A 83 -27.08 -5.25 -19.87
CA ASP A 83 -28.37 -4.70 -19.43
C ASP A 83 -29.45 -4.83 -20.52
N HIS A 84 -29.08 -4.82 -21.81
CA HIS A 84 -30.00 -5.05 -22.93
C HIS A 84 -30.37 -6.52 -23.17
N HIS A 85 -29.58 -7.48 -22.65
CA HIS A 85 -29.83 -8.92 -22.82
C HIS A 85 -30.50 -9.60 -21.62
N SER A 86 -30.85 -8.87 -20.55
CA SER A 86 -31.77 -9.39 -19.54
C SER A 86 -33.20 -9.02 -19.91
N PRO A 87 -34.03 -9.93 -20.46
CA PRO A 87 -35.46 -9.69 -20.47
C PRO A 87 -35.89 -9.60 -19.01
N ARG A 88 -36.45 -8.45 -18.62
CA ARG A 88 -37.07 -8.26 -17.31
C ARG A 88 -37.97 -9.47 -17.03
N ARG A 89 -37.64 -10.23 -15.98
CA ARG A 89 -38.55 -11.15 -15.30
C ARG A 89 -38.77 -10.61 -13.91
#